data_AF-A0A0M0K4K1-F1
#
_entry.id   AF-A0A0M0K4K1-F1
#
_cell.length_a   1.000
_cell.length_b   1.000
_cell.length_c   1.000
_cell.angle_alpha   90.00
_cell.angle_beta   90.00
_cell.angle_gamma   90.00
#
_symmetry.space_group_name_H-M   'P 1'
#
loop_
_entity.id
_entity.type
_entity.pdbx_description
1 polymer ?
#
loop_
_entity_poly.entity_id
_entity_poly.type
_entity_poly.pdbx_seq_one_letter_code
_entity_poly.pdbx_strand_id
1 'polypeptide(L)'
;MADVDGDEDAELRRLERGAADDDAGGLLFEAAALLDGTRGVVRLHPNRLEWISDGAAEASVQLEVAHVASFQQSKAGKPNPKLKVTATPAAGGVSFVFDMTEADPTSTAERDRLRDTLKAQMDAVSFRLTGAMKLRIFEEFPDVHALFLQKVPQELPEATFWSRYFRSRSAQKLQLA
;
A
#
# COMPACT_ATOMS: atom_id res chain seq x y z
N MET A 1 6.62 -19.64 54.34
CA MET A 1 5.20 -19.25 54.18
C MET A 1 5.23 -17.80 53.72
N ALA A 2 4.65 -17.54 52.54
CA ALA A 2 4.78 -16.36 51.66
C ALA A 2 6.19 -16.22 51.04
N ASP A 3 6.46 -16.54 49.77
CA ASP A 3 5.73 -16.34 48.49
C ASP A 3 5.50 -14.87 48.13
N VAL A 4 5.54 -14.59 46.82
CA VAL A 4 5.37 -13.31 46.10
C VAL A 4 6.64 -12.46 46.01
N ASP A 5 7.14 -11.96 44.88
CA ASP A 5 6.89 -12.05 43.43
C ASP A 5 7.93 -11.03 42.90
N GLY A 6 8.86 -11.32 42.00
CA GLY A 6 8.67 -12.04 40.76
C GLY A 6 8.31 -11.13 39.59
N ASP A 7 8.13 -9.80 39.76
CA ASP A 7 7.61 -8.96 38.67
C ASP A 7 8.01 -7.48 38.78
N GLU A 8 9.30 -7.14 38.67
CA GLU A 8 9.73 -5.75 38.39
C GLU A 8 10.56 -5.64 37.09
N ASP A 9 10.89 -6.76 36.44
CA ASP A 9 11.66 -6.79 35.18
C ASP A 9 10.76 -6.71 33.92
N ALA A 10 9.43 -6.70 34.10
CA ALA A 10 8.45 -6.67 33.01
C ALA A 10 8.14 -5.26 32.47
N GLU A 11 8.25 -4.21 33.31
CA GLU A 11 7.90 -2.84 32.91
C GLU A 11 9.01 -2.16 32.09
N LEU A 12 10.28 -2.56 32.24
CA LEU A 12 11.40 -1.98 31.48
C LEU A 12 11.51 -2.49 30.03
N ARG A 13 10.87 -3.62 29.69
CA ARG A 13 10.76 -4.05 28.28
C ARG A 13 9.73 -3.27 27.47
N ARG A 14 8.95 -2.40 28.11
CA ARG A 14 7.94 -1.58 27.43
C ARG A 14 8.55 -0.42 26.65
N LEU A 15 9.80 -0.05 26.93
CA LEU A 15 10.43 1.16 26.37
C LEU A 15 11.52 0.90 25.31
N GLU A 16 11.85 -0.36 25.00
CA GLU A 16 12.92 -0.70 24.04
C GLU A 16 12.47 -1.67 22.93
N ARG A 17 11.38 -1.35 22.22
CA ARG A 17 11.24 -1.83 20.83
C ARG A 17 11.73 -0.75 19.88
N GLY A 18 13.04 -0.60 19.89
CA GLY A 18 13.77 0.23 18.95
C GLY A 18 13.45 -0.16 17.50
N ALA A 19 13.27 0.89 16.70
CA ALA A 19 13.78 1.04 15.35
C ALA A 19 13.89 -0.25 14.51
N ALA A 20 12.95 -0.40 13.59
CA ALA A 20 13.23 -1.08 12.33
C ALA A 20 12.92 -0.08 11.19
N ASP A 21 14.00 0.33 10.53
CA ASP A 21 14.06 0.92 9.19
C ASP A 21 13.49 2.32 8.95
N ASP A 22 14.44 3.27 8.98
CA ASP A 22 14.66 4.30 7.98
C ASP A 22 14.05 3.94 6.59
N ASP A 23 13.26 4.84 6.00
CA ASP A 23 12.68 4.78 4.64
C ASP A 23 11.31 4.07 4.43
N ALA A 24 10.24 4.49 5.11
CA ALA A 24 8.88 4.28 4.62
C ALA A 24 7.90 5.35 5.17
N GLY A 25 7.34 6.17 4.28
CA GLY A 25 6.60 7.38 4.64
C GLY A 25 5.46 7.22 5.65
N GLY A 26 5.15 8.31 6.35
CA GLY A 26 4.24 8.35 7.49
C GLY A 26 2.86 7.71 7.25
N LEU A 27 2.27 7.23 8.35
CA LEU A 27 0.93 6.65 8.40
C LEU A 27 -0.10 7.61 7.75
N LEU A 28 -0.76 7.14 6.69
CA LEU A 28 -1.77 7.91 5.95
C LEU A 28 -3.19 7.67 6.49
N PHE A 29 -3.44 6.46 6.99
CA PHE A 29 -4.74 6.07 7.49
C PHE A 29 -4.63 4.93 8.50
N GLU A 30 -5.44 4.97 9.54
CA GLU A 30 -5.60 3.91 10.54
C GLU A 30 -7.08 3.77 10.89
N ALA A 31 -7.59 2.55 10.94
CA ALA A 31 -8.96 2.26 11.39
C ALA A 31 -9.09 0.86 12.00
N ALA A 32 -10.10 0.67 12.86
CA ALA A 32 -10.45 -0.63 13.39
C ALA A 32 -11.19 -1.47 12.33
N ALA A 33 -10.74 -2.71 12.13
CA ALA A 33 -11.25 -3.61 11.10
C ALA A 33 -11.17 -5.06 11.55
N LEU A 34 -12.18 -5.87 11.25
CA LEU A 34 -12.06 -7.31 11.33
C LEU A 34 -11.48 -7.88 10.03
N LEU A 35 -10.55 -8.82 10.15
CA LEU A 35 -10.10 -9.67 9.06
C LEU A 35 -10.49 -11.10 9.38
N ASP A 36 -11.30 -11.72 8.52
CA ASP A 36 -11.79 -13.10 8.70
C ASP A 36 -12.45 -13.34 10.07
N GLY A 37 -13.15 -12.33 10.60
CA GLY A 37 -13.80 -12.37 11.92
C GLY A 37 -12.88 -12.06 13.11
N THR A 38 -11.58 -11.87 12.89
CA THR A 38 -10.62 -11.47 13.92
C THR A 38 -10.58 -9.95 14.02
N ARG A 39 -10.79 -9.37 15.21
CA ARG A 39 -10.69 -7.92 15.42
C ARG A 39 -9.25 -7.46 15.32
N GLY A 40 -9.02 -6.27 14.78
CA GLY A 40 -7.69 -5.70 14.62
C GLY A 40 -7.73 -4.27 14.11
N VAL A 41 -6.55 -3.75 13.76
CA VAL A 41 -6.35 -2.40 13.24
C VAL A 41 -5.69 -2.50 11.87
N VAL A 42 -6.29 -1.86 10.87
CA VAL A 42 -5.70 -1.68 9.54
C VAL A 42 -4.95 -0.36 9.49
N ARG A 43 -3.72 -0.38 9.00
CA ARG A 43 -2.83 0.77 8.82
C ARG A 43 -2.43 0.86 7.35
N LEU A 44 -2.55 2.04 6.77
CA LEU A 44 -2.09 2.31 5.42
C LEU A 44 -0.97 3.35 5.45
N HIS A 45 0.16 2.95 4.90
CA HIS A 45 1.34 3.75 4.62
C HIS A 45 1.41 4.03 3.10
N PRO A 46 2.28 4.96 2.65
CA PRO A 46 2.38 5.32 1.23
C PRO A 46 2.75 4.15 0.32
N ASN A 47 3.54 3.19 0.82
CA ASN A 47 3.99 2.05 0.04
C ASN A 47 3.52 0.69 0.60
N ARG A 48 2.79 0.68 1.73
CA ARG A 48 2.41 -0.57 2.40
C ARG A 48 1.05 -0.45 3.09
N LEU A 49 0.24 -1.49 3.02
CA LEU A 49 -0.95 -1.74 3.83
C LEU A 49 -0.62 -2.82 4.86
N GLU A 50 -0.96 -2.59 6.11
CA GLU A 50 -0.71 -3.50 7.22
C GLU A 50 -1.99 -3.75 8.00
N TRP A 51 -2.13 -4.95 8.56
CA TRP A 51 -3.18 -5.26 9.51
C TRP A 51 -2.61 -6.01 10.70
N ILE A 52 -2.98 -5.55 11.89
CA ILE A 52 -2.52 -6.05 13.19
C ILE A 52 -3.74 -6.59 13.93
N SER A 53 -3.73 -7.87 14.29
CA SER A 53 -4.79 -8.46 15.11
C SER A 53 -4.77 -7.90 16.53
N ASP A 54 -5.94 -7.84 17.17
CA ASP A 54 -6.08 -7.42 18.56
C ASP A 54 -5.30 -8.38 19.48
N GLY A 55 -4.37 -7.83 20.26
CA GLY A 55 -3.46 -8.61 21.11
C GLY A 55 -2.17 -9.09 20.43
N ALA A 56 -1.99 -8.89 19.11
CA ALA A 56 -0.74 -9.19 18.44
C ALA A 56 0.25 -8.03 18.52
N ALA A 57 1.51 -8.35 18.78
CA ALA A 57 2.58 -7.34 18.84
C ALA A 57 3.15 -6.95 17.46
N GLU A 58 2.79 -7.67 16.40
CA GLU A 58 3.29 -7.50 15.04
C GLU A 58 2.15 -7.57 14.01
N ALA A 59 2.33 -6.90 12.87
CA ALA A 59 1.36 -6.93 11.79
C ALA A 59 1.25 -8.33 11.17
N SER A 60 0.08 -8.96 11.35
CA SER A 60 -0.22 -10.29 10.84
C SER A 60 -0.38 -10.30 9.31
N VAL A 61 -0.72 -9.16 8.71
CA VAL A 61 -0.73 -8.98 7.26
C VAL A 61 0.10 -7.75 6.93
N GLN A 62 1.06 -7.91 6.02
CA GLN A 62 1.82 -6.82 5.42
C GLN A 62 1.76 -6.99 3.91
N LEU A 63 1.23 -5.97 3.23
CA LEU A 63 0.99 -5.96 1.81
C LEU A 63 1.59 -4.69 1.22
N GLU A 64 2.54 -4.82 0.30
CA GLU A 64 2.99 -3.64 -0.46
C GLU A 64 1.87 -3.14 -1.37
N VAL A 65 1.69 -1.81 -1.40
CA VAL A 65 0.70 -1.18 -2.27
C VAL A 65 0.98 -1.51 -3.74
N ALA A 66 2.25 -1.73 -4.11
CA ALA A 66 2.68 -2.18 -5.43
C ALA A 66 2.09 -3.54 -5.84
N HIS A 67 1.79 -4.40 -4.88
CA HIS A 67 1.24 -5.74 -5.12
C HIS A 67 -0.29 -5.77 -5.07
N VAL A 68 -0.96 -4.65 -4.75
CA VAL A 68 -2.42 -4.57 -4.80
C VAL A 68 -2.86 -4.62 -6.26
N ALA A 69 -3.60 -5.66 -6.65
CA ALA A 69 -4.11 -5.83 -8.01
C ALA A 69 -5.48 -5.15 -8.19
N SER A 70 -6.35 -5.25 -7.19
CA SER A 70 -7.68 -4.63 -7.21
C SER A 70 -8.27 -4.50 -5.81
N PHE A 71 -9.32 -3.70 -5.67
CA PHE A 71 -10.12 -3.63 -4.46
C PHE A 71 -11.61 -3.54 -4.82
N GLN A 72 -12.47 -4.09 -3.96
CA GLN A 72 -13.92 -4.09 -4.11
C GLN A 72 -14.57 -3.65 -2.81
N GLN A 73 -15.47 -2.68 -2.90
CA GLN A 73 -16.29 -2.24 -1.77
C GLN A 73 -17.66 -2.92 -1.79
N SER A 74 -18.22 -3.16 -0.61
CA SER A 74 -19.59 -3.63 -0.45
C SER A 74 -20.60 -2.59 -0.95
N LYS A 75 -21.76 -3.05 -1.46
CA LYS A 75 -22.85 -2.16 -1.87
C LYS A 75 -23.22 -1.17 -0.75
N ALA A 76 -23.37 0.10 -1.13
CA ALA A 76 -23.86 1.15 -0.23
C ALA A 76 -25.22 0.73 0.37
N GLY A 77 -25.39 0.92 1.68
CA GLY A 77 -26.60 0.53 2.42
C GLY A 77 -26.58 -0.84 3.08
N LYS A 78 -25.47 -1.59 3.03
CA LYS A 78 -25.27 -2.80 3.86
C LYS A 78 -24.79 -2.42 5.27
N PRO A 79 -25.26 -3.10 6.33
CA PRO A 79 -24.83 -2.82 7.72
C PRO A 79 -23.35 -3.14 7.98
N ASN A 80 -22.71 -3.98 7.15
CA ASN A 80 -21.27 -4.23 7.21
C ASN A 80 -20.59 -3.60 5.97
N PRO A 81 -19.97 -2.42 6.10
CA PRO A 81 -19.10 -1.90 5.06
C PRO A 81 -17.82 -2.77 4.99
N LYS A 82 -17.77 -3.70 4.03
CA LYS A 82 -16.56 -4.50 3.76
C LYS A 82 -15.76 -3.92 2.61
N LEU A 83 -14.44 -3.93 2.74
CA LEU A 83 -13.46 -3.67 1.69
C LEU A 83 -12.66 -4.94 1.44
N LYS A 84 -12.83 -5.54 0.25
CA LYS A 84 -11.99 -6.63 -0.22
C LYS A 84 -10.82 -6.04 -0.98
N VAL A 85 -9.59 -6.32 -0.54
CA VAL A 85 -8.36 -5.96 -1.21
C VAL A 85 -7.75 -7.23 -1.78
N THR A 86 -7.59 -7.29 -3.09
CA THR A 86 -6.94 -8.41 -3.78
C THR A 86 -5.52 -7.99 -4.14
N ALA A 87 -4.56 -8.65 -3.53
CA ALA A 87 -3.15 -8.53 -3.83
C ALA A 87 -2.68 -9.67 -4.71
N THR A 88 -1.74 -9.43 -5.60
CA THR A 88 -1.05 -10.50 -6.33
C THR A 88 0.45 -10.36 -6.07
N PRO A 89 0.96 -10.92 -4.96
CA PRO A 89 2.37 -11.27 -4.93
C PRO A 89 2.55 -12.36 -6.00
N ALA A 90 3.57 -12.23 -6.84
CA ALA A 90 3.77 -13.07 -8.02
C ALA A 90 3.50 -14.56 -7.73
N ALA A 91 2.57 -15.17 -8.50
CA ALA A 91 2.13 -16.58 -8.51
C ALA A 91 0.78 -16.95 -7.86
N GLY A 92 0.00 -16.01 -7.33
CA GLY A 92 -1.41 -16.31 -6.98
C GLY A 92 -2.04 -15.19 -6.17
N GLY A 93 -3.13 -14.61 -6.69
CA GLY A 93 -3.79 -13.49 -6.02
C GLY A 93 -4.33 -13.89 -4.64
N VAL A 94 -3.91 -13.21 -3.57
CA VAL A 94 -4.45 -13.34 -2.22
C VAL A 94 -5.49 -12.23 -2.00
N SER A 95 -6.68 -12.61 -1.53
CA SER A 95 -7.75 -11.64 -1.21
C SER A 95 -7.89 -11.49 0.29
N PHE A 96 -7.77 -10.26 0.78
CA PHE A 96 -8.02 -9.88 2.17
C PHE A 96 -9.36 -9.15 2.25
N VAL A 97 -10.26 -9.59 3.13
CA VAL A 97 -11.55 -8.94 3.32
C VAL A 97 -11.54 -8.25 4.67
N PHE A 98 -11.45 -6.92 4.64
CA PHE A 98 -11.52 -6.08 5.82
C PHE A 98 -12.97 -5.67 6.05
N ASP A 99 -13.55 -6.15 7.14
CA ASP A 99 -14.86 -5.75 7.64
C ASP A 99 -14.68 -4.55 8.58
N MET A 100 -15.19 -3.37 8.24
CA MET A 100 -15.18 -2.26 9.19
C MET A 100 -16.22 -2.55 10.29
N THR A 101 -15.84 -2.40 11.56
CA THR A 101 -16.53 -3.00 12.72
C THR A 101 -17.88 -2.38 13.10
N GLU A 102 -18.37 -1.34 12.42
CA GLU A 102 -19.63 -0.67 12.80
C GLU A 102 -20.51 -0.31 11.59
N ALA A 103 -21.83 -0.38 11.81
CA ALA A 103 -22.85 0.07 10.86
C ALA A 103 -23.11 1.59 11.03
N ASP A 104 -22.05 2.37 11.25
CA ASP A 104 -22.12 3.81 11.52
C ASP A 104 -21.73 4.62 10.25
N PRO A 105 -22.26 5.84 10.05
CA PRO A 105 -21.73 6.78 9.07
C PRO A 105 -20.20 6.93 9.12
N THR A 106 -19.59 6.81 10.30
CA THR A 106 -18.14 6.85 10.51
C THR A 106 -17.44 5.70 9.79
N SER A 107 -17.88 4.45 10.00
CA SER A 107 -17.26 3.27 9.35
C SER A 107 -17.45 3.25 7.82
N THR A 108 -18.54 3.84 7.33
CA THR A 108 -18.72 4.04 5.88
C THR A 108 -17.72 5.06 5.35
N ALA A 109 -17.55 6.19 6.04
CA ALA A 109 -16.57 7.21 5.69
C ALA A 109 -15.12 6.69 5.79
N GLU A 110 -14.81 5.87 6.80
CA GLU A 110 -13.51 5.22 6.97
C GLU A 110 -13.22 4.23 5.84
N ARG A 111 -14.19 3.39 5.45
CA ARG A 111 -14.07 2.51 4.28
C ARG A 111 -13.77 3.30 3.01
N ASP A 112 -14.53 4.36 2.74
CA ASP A 112 -14.34 5.19 1.55
C ASP A 112 -12.97 5.88 1.59
N ARG A 113 -12.57 6.42 2.74
CA ARG A 113 -11.26 7.03 2.93
C ARG A 113 -10.12 6.04 2.74
N LEU A 114 -10.22 4.82 3.27
CA LEU A 114 -9.25 3.75 3.06
C LEU A 114 -9.15 3.41 1.56
N ARG A 115 -10.29 3.26 0.89
CA ARG A 115 -10.35 2.96 -0.55
C ARG A 115 -9.72 4.07 -1.39
N ASP A 116 -10.08 5.33 -1.13
CA ASP A 116 -9.56 6.47 -1.89
C ASP A 116 -8.06 6.69 -1.63
N THR A 117 -7.62 6.55 -0.38
CA THR A 117 -6.20 6.67 -0.02
C THR A 117 -5.40 5.53 -0.66
N LEU A 118 -5.88 4.29 -0.59
CA LEU A 118 -5.23 3.14 -1.22
C LEU A 118 -5.16 3.32 -2.74
N LYS A 119 -6.24 3.78 -3.37
CA LYS A 119 -6.26 4.09 -4.81
C LYS A 119 -5.23 5.15 -5.18
N ALA A 120 -5.15 6.23 -4.41
CA ALA A 120 -4.17 7.29 -4.63
C ALA A 120 -2.73 6.76 -4.47
N GLN A 121 -2.48 5.89 -3.50
CA GLN A 121 -1.17 5.26 -3.35
C GLN A 121 -0.86 4.28 -4.47
N MET A 122 -1.81 3.46 -4.94
CA MET A 122 -1.60 2.59 -6.11
C MET A 122 -1.23 3.40 -7.36
N ASP A 123 -1.91 4.54 -7.58
CA ASP A 123 -1.58 5.46 -8.66
C ASP A 123 -0.17 6.07 -8.48
N ALA A 124 0.17 6.49 -7.26
CA ALA A 124 1.50 7.01 -6.93
C ALA A 124 2.62 5.96 -7.05
N VAL A 125 2.33 4.71 -6.71
CA VAL A 125 3.27 3.58 -6.79
C VAL A 125 3.49 3.15 -8.24
N SER A 126 2.46 3.27 -9.09
CA SER A 126 2.55 2.98 -10.52
C SER A 126 3.46 3.92 -11.32
N PHE A 127 4.05 4.93 -10.65
CA PHE A 127 4.93 5.90 -11.30
C PHE A 127 6.15 6.30 -10.44
N ARG A 128 6.84 5.36 -9.79
CA ARG A 128 8.20 5.62 -9.28
C ARG A 128 9.25 5.00 -10.18
N LEU A 129 9.55 5.67 -11.30
CA LEU A 129 10.82 5.43 -11.98
C LEU A 129 11.96 5.99 -11.12
N THR A 130 12.67 5.10 -10.44
CA THR A 130 13.91 5.47 -9.74
C THR A 130 14.95 5.94 -10.77
N GLY A 131 15.86 6.84 -10.34
CA GLY A 131 16.92 7.34 -11.23
C GLY A 131 17.74 6.21 -11.86
N ALA A 132 18.01 5.14 -11.10
CA ALA A 132 18.68 3.94 -11.60
C ALA A 132 17.87 3.23 -12.71
N MET A 133 16.54 3.16 -12.59
CA MET A 133 15.68 2.55 -13.60
C MET A 133 15.67 3.38 -14.90
N LYS A 134 15.62 4.72 -14.78
CA LYS A 134 15.70 5.64 -15.93
C LYS A 134 17.02 5.49 -16.68
N LEU A 135 18.14 5.42 -15.94
CA LEU A 135 19.47 5.23 -16.53
C LEU A 135 19.53 3.94 -17.34
N ARG A 136 19.04 2.81 -16.79
CA ARG A 136 18.95 1.55 -17.54
C ARG A 136 18.13 1.66 -18.82
N ILE A 137 17.03 2.41 -18.80
CA ILE A 137 16.20 2.64 -20.00
C ILE A 137 16.92 3.50 -21.04
N PHE A 138 17.69 4.49 -20.59
CA PHE A 138 18.50 5.32 -21.49
C PHE A 138 19.67 4.56 -22.12
N GLU A 139 20.27 3.64 -21.37
CA GLU A 139 21.29 2.72 -21.89
C GLU A 139 20.70 1.77 -22.94
N GLU A 140 19.49 1.27 -22.70
CA GLU A 140 18.82 0.33 -23.62
C GLU A 140 18.17 1.03 -24.84
N PHE A 141 17.73 2.28 -24.68
CA PHE A 141 17.08 3.08 -25.74
C PHE A 141 17.67 4.49 -25.82
N PRO A 142 18.77 4.70 -26.58
CA PRO A 142 19.41 6.00 -26.69
C PRO A 142 18.50 7.08 -27.31
N ASP A 143 17.57 6.71 -28.20
CA ASP A 143 16.57 7.63 -28.75
C ASP A 143 15.66 8.23 -27.68
N VAL A 144 15.34 7.47 -26.63
CA VAL A 144 14.52 7.93 -25.51
C VAL A 144 15.28 8.96 -24.68
N HIS A 145 16.59 8.75 -24.51
CA HIS A 145 17.46 9.71 -23.83
C HIS A 145 17.58 11.02 -24.62
N ALA A 146 17.79 10.95 -25.94
CA ALA A 146 17.84 12.12 -26.80
C ALA A 146 16.51 12.90 -26.78
N LEU A 147 15.39 12.19 -26.87
CA LEU A 147 14.06 12.80 -26.78
C LEU A 147 13.78 13.38 -25.39
N PHE A 148 14.23 12.73 -24.33
CA PHE A 148 14.12 13.21 -22.96
C PHE A 148 14.84 14.55 -22.78
N LEU A 149 16.10 14.65 -23.22
CA LEU A 149 16.88 15.89 -23.16
C LEU A 149 16.30 17.01 -24.02
N GLN A 150 15.64 16.66 -25.13
CA GLN A 150 14.99 17.63 -26.02
C GLN A 150 13.66 18.15 -25.45
N LYS A 151 12.85 17.25 -24.86
CA LYS A 151 11.48 17.54 -24.44
C LYS A 151 11.37 17.98 -22.98
N VAL A 152 12.27 17.53 -22.12
CA VAL A 152 12.25 17.80 -20.67
C VAL A 152 13.46 18.68 -20.30
N PRO A 153 13.29 19.77 -19.54
CA PRO A 153 12.05 20.32 -18.98
C PRO A 153 11.33 21.34 -19.89
N GLN A 154 11.82 21.61 -21.10
CA GLN A 154 11.35 22.73 -21.92
C GLN A 154 9.93 22.59 -22.49
N GLU A 155 9.52 21.40 -22.93
CA GLU A 155 8.19 21.18 -23.55
C GLU A 155 7.23 20.41 -22.64
N LEU A 156 7.74 19.54 -21.77
CA LEU A 156 6.91 18.70 -20.91
C LEU A 156 7.67 18.26 -19.65
N PRO A 157 6.96 18.10 -18.51
CA PRO A 157 7.58 17.65 -17.28
C PRO A 157 7.94 16.16 -17.36
N GLU A 158 9.03 15.78 -16.69
CA GLU A 158 9.56 14.41 -16.64
C GLU A 158 8.47 13.37 -16.33
N ALA A 159 7.59 13.67 -15.36
CA ALA A 159 6.54 12.74 -14.97
C ALA A 159 5.55 12.44 -16.11
N THR A 160 5.22 13.46 -16.90
CA THR A 160 4.37 13.29 -18.07
C THR A 160 5.09 12.58 -19.22
N PHE A 161 6.40 12.81 -19.37
CA PHE A 161 7.23 12.09 -20.37
C PHE A 161 7.16 10.58 -20.15
N TRP A 162 7.53 10.10 -18.96
CA TRP A 162 7.55 8.67 -18.72
C TRP A 162 6.14 8.08 -18.71
N SER A 163 5.14 8.82 -18.22
CA SER A 163 3.74 8.37 -18.27
C SER A 163 3.29 8.12 -19.72
N ARG A 164 3.72 8.96 -20.67
CA ARG A 164 3.45 8.78 -22.10
C ARG A 164 4.29 7.68 -22.72
N TYR A 165 5.58 7.64 -22.41
CA TYR A 165 6.52 6.62 -22.90
C TYR A 165 6.04 5.20 -22.55
N PHE A 166 5.69 4.96 -21.28
CA PHE A 166 5.20 3.65 -20.85
C PHE A 166 3.79 3.36 -21.35
N ARG A 167 2.88 4.34 -21.40
CA ARG A 167 1.54 4.13 -21.96
C ARG A 167 1.59 3.75 -23.44
N SER A 168 2.50 4.34 -24.21
CA SER A 168 2.69 4.02 -25.64
C SER A 168 3.45 2.69 -25.85
N ARG A 169 4.42 2.37 -24.99
CA ARG A 169 5.19 1.13 -25.07
C ARG A 169 4.41 -0.11 -24.60
N SER A 170 3.59 0.02 -23.56
CA SER A 170 2.62 -1.01 -23.15
C SER A 170 1.59 -1.29 -24.26
N ALA A 171 1.26 -0.28 -25.08
CA ALA A 171 0.36 -0.44 -26.22
C ALA A 171 1.02 -1.12 -27.43
N GLN A 172 2.30 -0.86 -27.70
CA GLN A 172 3.01 -1.52 -28.81
C GLN A 172 3.26 -3.02 -28.57
N LYS A 173 3.34 -3.47 -27.31
CA LYS A 173 3.47 -4.90 -27.00
C LYS A 173 2.15 -5.69 -27.13
N LEU A 174 1.07 -5.06 -27.63
CA LEU A 174 -0.22 -5.71 -27.88
C LEU A 174 -0.58 -5.87 -29.38
N GLN A 175 0.35 -5.61 -30.31
CA GLN A 175 0.13 -5.84 -31.75
C GLN A 175 1.29 -6.56 -32.44
N LEU A 176 1.79 -7.64 -31.84
CA LEU A 176 2.51 -8.65 -32.61
C LEU A 176 2.33 -10.05 -32.01
N ALA A 177 1.12 -10.58 -32.20
CA ALA A 177 0.85 -12.02 -32.26
C ALA A 177 -0.11 -12.24 -33.43
#